data_AF-A0A518E2F8-F1
#
_entry.id   AF-A0A518E2F8-F1
#
_cell.length_a   1.000
_cell.length_b   1.000
_cell.length_c   1.000
_cell.angle_alpha   90.00
_cell.angle_beta   90.00
_cell.angle_gamma   90.00
#
_symmetry.space_group_name_H-M   'P 1'
#
loop_
_entity.id
_entity.type
_entity.pdbx_description
1 polymer ?
#
loop_
_entity_poly.entity_id
_entity_poly.type
_entity_poly.pdbx_seq_one_letter_code
_entity_poly.pdbx_strand_id
1 'polypeptide(L)'
;MAVNPQQELVWQGRLHLGDEPGVFGDAAYSGLTAELPFTVQRLDPNVTDPTTFKLILETEDLQTFSGYPGHALTVTIYEEDASNPFHFLERNLASERFLGADNNRKEITLNVGAVTGPFRLSVRLRCDTEVGPGLYDDFVWRRLSLLAENFEFFASLGFTS
;
A
#
# COMPACT_ATOMS: atom_id res chain seq x y z
N MET A 1 17.75 -23.40 7.22
CA MET A 1 18.55 -22.19 7.00
C MET A 1 17.66 -21.01 7.35
N ALA A 2 18.14 -20.04 8.12
CA ALA A 2 17.40 -18.80 8.31
C ALA A 2 17.44 -18.04 6.98
N VAL A 3 16.28 -17.72 6.42
CA VAL A 3 16.18 -16.83 5.26
C VAL A 3 16.48 -15.42 5.76
N ASN A 4 17.36 -14.68 5.08
CA ASN A 4 17.59 -13.28 5.42
C ASN A 4 16.34 -12.47 5.04
N PRO A 5 15.93 -11.48 5.86
CA PRO A 5 14.85 -10.59 5.49
C PRO A 5 15.14 -9.94 4.13
N GLN A 6 14.23 -10.10 3.18
CA GLN A 6 14.30 -9.48 1.85
C GLN A 6 13.37 -8.27 1.82
N GLN A 7 13.91 -7.11 1.46
CA GLN A 7 13.12 -5.92 1.18
C GLN A 7 13.24 -5.59 -0.31
N GLU A 8 12.10 -5.39 -0.96
CA GLU A 8 12.02 -5.00 -2.37
C GLU A 8 11.30 -3.66 -2.53
N LEU A 9 11.84 -2.81 -3.41
CA LEU A 9 11.18 -1.59 -3.83
C LEU A 9 10.11 -1.92 -4.86
N VAL A 10 8.85 -1.57 -4.58
CA VAL A 10 7.75 -1.77 -5.54
C VAL A 10 7.58 -0.55 -6.43
N TRP A 11 7.60 0.64 -5.80
CA TRP A 11 7.42 1.91 -6.49
C TRP A 11 8.10 3.05 -5.74
N GLN A 12 8.65 4.00 -6.50
CA GLN A 12 9.17 5.26 -5.99
C GLN A 12 8.81 6.41 -6.94
N GLY A 13 8.32 7.50 -6.38
CA GLY A 13 7.93 8.68 -7.16
C GLY A 13 7.41 9.80 -6.28
N ARG A 14 6.53 10.63 -6.85
CA ARG A 14 5.84 11.71 -6.16
C ARG A 14 4.36 11.71 -6.57
N LEU A 15 3.48 11.24 -5.68
CA LEU A 15 2.04 11.41 -5.84
C LEU A 15 1.56 12.36 -4.75
N HIS A 16 1.07 13.52 -5.17
CA HIS A 16 0.57 14.55 -4.28
C HIS A 16 -0.89 14.28 -3.97
N LEU A 17 -1.21 14.11 -2.69
CA LEU A 17 -2.56 13.99 -2.16
C LEU A 17 -2.89 15.19 -1.28
N GLY A 18 -4.15 15.63 -1.26
CA GLY A 18 -4.58 16.72 -0.40
C GLY A 18 -5.35 17.82 -1.11
N ASP A 19 -5.46 18.98 -0.45
CA ASP A 19 -5.85 20.23 -1.10
C ASP A 19 -4.65 21.21 -1.14
N GLU A 20 -4.65 22.11 -2.13
CA GLU A 20 -3.56 23.05 -2.46
C GLU A 20 -2.45 22.55 -3.42
N PRO A 21 -2.70 22.53 -4.75
CA PRO A 21 -1.64 22.43 -5.74
C PRO A 21 -0.78 23.72 -5.73
N GLY A 22 0.31 23.73 -4.96
CA GLY A 22 1.21 24.88 -4.92
C GLY A 22 2.46 24.70 -4.07
N VAL A 23 2.40 23.88 -3.01
CA VAL A 23 3.56 23.59 -2.15
C VAL A 23 4.58 22.73 -2.91
N PHE A 24 4.09 21.70 -3.61
CA PHE A 24 4.92 20.75 -4.35
C PHE A 24 4.81 20.94 -5.86
N GLY A 25 5.51 21.95 -6.41
CA GLY A 25 5.49 22.28 -7.84
C GLY A 25 6.09 21.22 -8.77
N ASP A 26 6.74 20.18 -8.24
CA ASP A 26 7.35 19.06 -8.97
C ASP A 26 6.59 17.72 -8.81
N ALA A 27 5.42 17.72 -8.16
CA ALA A 27 4.62 16.53 -7.91
C ALA A 27 3.35 16.47 -8.78
N ALA A 28 2.88 15.24 -9.06
CA ALA A 28 1.62 15.04 -9.77
C ALA A 28 0.43 15.04 -8.80
N TYR A 29 -0.52 15.97 -8.97
CA TYR A 29 -1.73 16.05 -8.14
C TYR A 29 -2.68 14.89 -8.43
N SER A 30 -2.85 14.01 -7.44
CA SER A 30 -3.70 12.81 -7.50
C SER A 30 -5.07 13.02 -6.86
N GLY A 31 -5.31 14.19 -6.26
CA GLY A 31 -6.55 14.50 -5.55
C GLY A 31 -6.58 13.91 -4.14
N LEU A 32 -7.76 13.56 -3.65
CA LEU A 32 -7.96 13.08 -2.28
C LEU A 32 -7.68 11.58 -2.09
N THR A 33 -7.33 10.85 -3.16
CA THR A 33 -7.11 9.40 -3.10
C THR A 33 -6.16 8.96 -4.19
N ALA A 34 -5.23 8.07 -3.86
CA ALA A 34 -4.39 7.36 -4.82
C ALA A 34 -4.45 5.87 -4.53
N GLU A 35 -4.45 5.05 -5.58
CA GLU A 35 -4.43 3.59 -5.48
C GLU A 35 -3.35 3.04 -6.41
N LEU A 36 -2.40 2.32 -5.85
CA LEU A 36 -1.29 1.71 -6.58
C LEU A 36 -1.49 0.20 -6.66
N PRO A 37 -1.70 -0.37 -7.87
CA PRO A 37 -1.69 -1.81 -8.06
C PRO A 37 -0.25 -2.34 -8.09
N PHE A 38 -0.04 -3.54 -7.57
CA PHE A 38 1.24 -4.23 -7.62
C PHE A 38 1.03 -5.74 -7.54
N THR A 39 2.02 -6.49 -8.03
CA THR A 39 2.02 -7.95 -8.02
C THR A 39 3.19 -8.47 -7.20
N VAL A 40 2.95 -9.48 -6.38
CA VAL A 40 3.97 -10.18 -5.60
C VAL A 40 4.06 -11.63 -6.07
N GLN A 41 5.21 -12.01 -6.60
CA GLN A 41 5.52 -13.36 -7.05
C GLN A 41 6.45 -14.02 -6.03
N ARG A 42 6.06 -15.18 -5.52
CA ARG A 42 6.94 -15.98 -4.65
C ARG A 42 7.96 -16.74 -5.50
N LEU A 43 9.21 -16.81 -5.02
CA LEU A 43 10.30 -17.51 -5.71
C LEU A 43 10.54 -18.91 -5.15
N ASP A 44 10.35 -19.11 -3.84
CA ASP A 44 10.47 -20.43 -3.21
C ASP A 44 9.08 -21.06 -2.93
N PRO A 45 8.72 -22.18 -3.59
CA PRO A 45 7.47 -22.88 -3.34
C PRO A 45 7.42 -23.70 -2.04
N ASN A 46 8.53 -23.87 -1.31
CA ASN A 46 8.63 -24.79 -0.17
C ASN A 46 8.61 -24.11 1.22
N VAL A 47 8.31 -22.81 1.31
CA VAL A 47 8.34 -22.07 2.59
C VAL A 47 7.17 -22.46 3.51
N THR A 48 7.44 -22.52 4.81
CA THR A 48 6.53 -22.92 5.91
C THR A 48 5.51 -21.86 6.35
N ASP A 49 5.77 -20.56 6.14
CA ASP A 49 4.77 -19.48 6.29
C ASP A 49 4.90 -18.45 5.14
N PRO A 50 4.45 -18.80 3.93
CA PRO A 50 4.59 -17.94 2.76
C PRO A 50 3.42 -16.95 2.62
N THR A 51 2.70 -16.70 3.73
CA THR A 51 1.41 -16.01 3.72
C THR A 51 1.47 -14.62 4.32
N THR A 52 2.49 -14.34 5.12
CA THR A 52 2.60 -13.09 5.88
C THR A 52 3.81 -12.27 5.45
N PHE A 53 3.60 -10.99 5.14
CA PHE A 53 4.65 -10.03 4.82
C PHE A 53 4.24 -8.61 5.17
N LYS A 54 5.20 -7.68 5.21
CA LYS A 54 4.95 -6.28 5.54
C LYS A 54 4.96 -5.41 4.28
N LEU A 55 4.00 -4.50 4.18
CA LEU A 55 4.09 -3.35 3.30
C LEU A 55 4.64 -2.16 4.06
N ILE A 56 5.49 -1.39 3.41
CA ILE A 56 6.07 -0.17 3.95
C ILE A 56 5.70 0.97 3.01
N LEU A 57 4.94 1.93 3.53
CA LEU A 57 4.59 3.16 2.84
C LEU A 57 5.40 4.31 3.44
N GLU A 58 5.95 5.15 2.57
CA GLU A 58 6.66 6.36 2.98
C GLU A 58 6.08 7.59 2.29
N THR A 59 5.85 8.63 3.06
CA THR A 59 5.31 9.92 2.63
C THR A 59 6.31 11.04 2.90
N GLU A 60 5.95 12.25 2.51
CA GLU A 60 6.61 13.51 2.82
C GLU A 60 5.51 14.47 3.28
N ASP A 61 5.74 15.13 4.42
CA ASP A 61 4.84 16.12 5.03
C ASP A 61 3.42 15.64 5.37
N LEU A 62 3.19 14.34 5.56
CA LEU A 62 1.92 13.82 6.07
C LEU A 62 1.67 14.30 7.50
N GLN A 63 0.55 14.98 7.71
CA GLN A 63 0.08 15.47 9.00
C GLN A 63 -1.37 15.04 9.24
N THR A 64 -1.72 14.91 10.52
CA THR A 64 -3.10 14.63 10.90
C THR A 64 -3.52 15.51 12.06
N PHE A 65 -4.79 15.91 12.06
CA PHE A 65 -5.35 16.74 13.12
C PHE A 65 -5.81 15.89 14.30
N SER A 66 -5.49 16.33 15.53
CA SER A 66 -5.94 15.66 16.74
C SER A 66 -7.48 15.62 16.82
N GLY A 67 -8.03 14.48 17.21
CA GLY A 67 -9.48 14.24 17.29
C GLY A 67 -10.11 13.75 15.98
N TYR A 68 -9.35 13.65 14.89
CA TYR A 68 -9.81 13.08 13.63
C TYR A 68 -9.16 11.71 13.36
N PRO A 69 -9.79 10.85 12.53
CA PRO A 69 -9.32 9.48 12.33
C PRO A 69 -7.97 9.37 11.61
N GLY A 70 -7.57 10.37 10.83
CA GLY A 70 -6.39 10.34 9.97
C GLY A 70 -6.64 9.63 8.63
N HIS A 71 -5.62 9.61 7.78
CA HIS A 71 -5.74 9.15 6.40
C HIS A 71 -6.05 7.65 6.33
N ALA A 72 -7.02 7.28 5.51
CA ALA A 72 -7.44 5.89 5.37
C ALA A 72 -6.47 5.15 4.46
N LEU A 73 -5.96 4.03 4.95
CA LEU A 73 -5.07 3.13 4.21
C LEU A 73 -5.75 1.77 4.08
N THR A 74 -5.98 1.33 2.85
CA THR A 74 -6.66 0.06 2.55
C THR A 74 -5.76 -0.78 1.66
N VAL A 75 -5.62 -2.06 2.00
CA VAL A 75 -4.94 -3.03 1.14
C VAL A 75 -5.94 -4.09 0.71
N THR A 76 -6.04 -4.31 -0.59
CA THR A 76 -6.96 -5.27 -1.20
C THR A 76 -6.19 -6.30 -2.00
N ILE A 77 -6.58 -7.57 -1.90
CA ILE A 77 -6.15 -8.63 -2.82
C ILE A 77 -7.25 -8.90 -3.85
N TYR A 78 -6.82 -9.16 -5.07
CA TYR A 78 -7.67 -9.48 -6.21
C TYR A 78 -7.41 -10.93 -6.62
N GLU A 79 -8.42 -11.76 -6.45
CA GLU A 79 -8.39 -13.20 -6.76
C GLU A 79 -9.25 -13.46 -8.00
N GLU A 80 -8.79 -14.28 -8.93
CA GLU A 80 -9.57 -14.58 -10.14
C GLU A 80 -10.86 -15.32 -9.78
N ASP A 81 -11.99 -14.87 -10.33
CA ASP A 81 -13.28 -15.52 -10.12
C ASP A 81 -13.42 -16.73 -11.06
N ALA A 82 -13.26 -17.94 -10.52
CA ALA A 82 -13.41 -19.18 -11.28
C ALA A 82 -14.81 -19.35 -11.91
N SER A 83 -15.82 -18.66 -11.39
CA SER A 83 -17.18 -18.66 -11.94
C SER A 83 -17.40 -17.58 -13.02
N ASN A 84 -16.52 -16.57 -13.09
CA ASN A 84 -16.59 -15.47 -14.05
C ASN A 84 -15.17 -15.04 -14.51
N PRO A 85 -14.65 -15.61 -15.62
CA PRO A 85 -13.24 -15.47 -16.04
C PRO A 85 -12.70 -14.07 -16.34
N PHE A 86 -13.53 -13.03 -16.27
CA PHE A 86 -13.13 -11.63 -16.49
C PHE A 86 -13.43 -10.74 -15.27
N HIS A 87 -13.59 -11.35 -14.10
CA HIS A 87 -13.93 -10.69 -12.86
C HIS A 87 -12.92 -11.07 -11.78
N PHE A 88 -12.60 -10.10 -10.93
CA PHE A 88 -11.81 -10.34 -9.72
C PHE A 88 -12.73 -10.31 -8.50
N LEU A 89 -12.54 -11.29 -7.62
CA LEU A 89 -13.03 -11.23 -6.26
C LEU A 89 -12.08 -10.35 -5.46
N GLU A 90 -12.63 -9.31 -4.84
CA GLU A 90 -11.89 -8.38 -3.99
C GLU A 90 -12.00 -8.81 -2.53
N ARG A 91 -10.86 -8.90 -1.84
CA ARG A 91 -10.83 -9.16 -0.41
C ARG A 91 -9.94 -8.13 0.29
N ASN A 92 -10.49 -7.46 1.31
CA ASN A 92 -9.70 -6.57 2.14
C ASN A 92 -8.72 -7.39 2.99
N LEU A 93 -7.42 -7.08 2.85
CA LEU A 93 -6.37 -7.68 3.68
C LEU A 93 -6.08 -6.84 4.91
N ALA A 94 -6.13 -5.51 4.77
CA ALA A 94 -5.87 -4.59 5.86
C ALA A 94 -6.65 -3.28 5.66
N SER A 95 -7.06 -2.69 6.78
CA SER A 95 -7.65 -1.37 6.86
C SER A 95 -7.05 -0.67 8.07
N GLU A 96 -6.22 0.35 7.84
CA GLU A 96 -5.51 1.09 8.87
C GLU A 96 -5.65 2.61 8.69
N ARG A 97 -5.16 3.36 9.68
CA ARG A 97 -5.03 4.81 9.61
C ARG A 97 -3.55 5.20 9.56
N PHE A 98 -3.20 6.05 8.60
CA PHE A 98 -1.91 6.70 8.52
C PHE A 98 -2.01 8.05 9.24
N LEU A 99 -1.30 8.14 10.37
CA LEU A 99 -1.32 9.25 11.29
C LEU A 99 -0.03 10.06 11.15
N GLY A 100 -0.06 11.35 11.49
CA GLY A 100 1.16 12.15 11.60
C GLY A 100 2.17 11.58 12.61
N ALA A 101 1.68 10.88 13.64
CA ALA A 101 2.52 10.17 14.62
C ALA A 101 3.31 8.98 14.03
N ASP A 102 2.93 8.48 12.85
CA ASP A 102 3.70 7.47 12.12
C ASP A 102 4.97 8.09 11.47
N ASN A 103 5.20 9.40 11.61
CA ASN A 103 6.39 10.12 11.14
C ASN A 103 6.75 9.81 9.68
N ASN A 104 5.76 9.98 8.80
CA ASN A 104 5.88 9.73 7.36
C ASN A 104 6.23 8.29 6.96
N ARG A 105 6.10 7.30 7.86
CA ARG A 105 6.39 5.90 7.53
C ARG A 105 5.42 4.94 8.22
N LYS A 106 4.64 4.21 7.42
CA LYS A 106 3.69 3.19 7.90
C LYS A 106 4.13 1.80 7.50
N GLU A 107 4.20 0.88 8.47
CA GLU A 107 4.31 -0.56 8.21
C GLU A 107 2.98 -1.25 8.45
N ILE A 108 2.52 -2.05 7.50
CA ILE A 108 1.31 -2.87 7.62
C ILE A 108 1.69 -4.32 7.43
N THR A 109 1.29 -5.18 8.37
CA THR A 109 1.43 -6.63 8.20
C THR A 109 0.22 -7.18 7.45
N LEU A 110 0.45 -7.89 6.35
CA LEU A 110 -0.56 -8.53 5.55
C LEU A 110 -0.52 -10.04 5.73
N ASN A 111 -1.69 -10.67 5.69
CA ASN A 111 -1.82 -12.12 5.58
C ASN A 111 -2.72 -12.47 4.40
N VAL A 112 -2.15 -13.10 3.37
CA VAL A 112 -2.89 -13.46 2.14
C VAL A 112 -3.68 -14.76 2.28
N GLY A 113 -3.53 -15.49 3.39
CA GLY A 113 -4.19 -16.77 3.65
C GLY A 113 -3.68 -17.88 2.73
N ALA A 114 -4.60 -18.75 2.27
CA ALA A 114 -4.27 -19.92 1.46
C ALA A 114 -4.04 -19.63 -0.04
N VAL A 115 -3.91 -18.36 -0.44
CA VAL A 115 -3.76 -18.00 -1.86
C VAL A 115 -2.42 -18.52 -2.40
N THR A 116 -2.46 -19.10 -3.60
CA THR A 116 -1.30 -19.77 -4.24
C THR A 116 -0.36 -18.83 -5.01
N GLY A 117 -0.75 -17.57 -5.23
CA GLY A 117 0.05 -16.55 -5.92
C GLY A 117 0.09 -16.74 -7.45
N PRO A 118 0.52 -15.74 -8.24
CA PRO A 118 0.94 -14.39 -7.84
C PRO A 118 -0.14 -13.62 -7.08
N PHE A 119 0.26 -12.82 -6.09
CA PHE A 119 -0.68 -11.99 -5.35
C PHE A 119 -0.85 -10.66 -6.07
N ARG A 120 -2.05 -10.43 -6.60
CA ARG A 120 -2.43 -9.15 -7.22
C ARG A 120 -3.06 -8.28 -6.14
N LEU A 121 -2.39 -7.19 -5.79
CA LEU A 121 -2.69 -6.39 -4.63
C LEU A 121 -2.81 -4.92 -5.02
N SER A 122 -3.67 -4.17 -4.34
CA SER A 122 -3.61 -2.71 -4.39
C SER A 122 -3.44 -2.12 -3.01
N VAL A 123 -2.71 -1.02 -2.94
CA VAL A 123 -2.68 -0.16 -1.76
C VAL A 123 -3.35 1.15 -2.12
N ARG A 124 -4.40 1.49 -1.38
CA ARG A 124 -5.13 2.74 -1.50
C ARG A 124 -4.86 3.63 -0.29
N LEU A 125 -4.38 4.83 -0.53
CA LEU A 125 -4.26 5.88 0.46
C LEU A 125 -5.27 6.99 0.14
N ARG A 126 -6.09 7.36 1.13
CA ARG A 126 -7.13 8.37 1.00
C ARG A 126 -6.99 9.43 2.10
N CYS A 127 -6.98 10.70 1.69
CA CYS A 127 -6.98 11.85 2.60
C CYS A 127 -8.15 11.75 3.58
N ASP A 128 -7.94 12.26 4.79
CA ASP A 128 -9.00 12.33 5.78
C ASP A 128 -9.87 13.51 5.40
N THR A 129 -11.12 13.23 5.03
CA THR A 129 -12.09 14.25 4.64
C THR A 129 -13.09 14.56 5.75
N GLU A 130 -12.92 13.96 6.94
CA GLU A 130 -13.77 14.20 8.11
C GLU A 130 -13.34 15.48 8.86
N VAL A 131 -12.15 16.00 8.56
CA VAL A 131 -11.67 17.31 9.02
C VAL A 131 -12.49 18.45 8.42
N GLY A 132 -12.49 19.60 9.11
CA GLY A 132 -13.17 20.79 8.63
C GLY A 132 -12.69 21.27 7.25
N PRO A 133 -13.52 21.99 6.48
CA PRO A 133 -13.11 22.55 5.19
C PRO A 133 -11.84 23.41 5.29
N GLY A 134 -10.90 23.23 4.35
CA GLY A 134 -9.61 23.93 4.34
C GLY A 134 -8.58 23.40 5.34
N LEU A 135 -8.86 22.24 5.95
CA LEU A 135 -7.92 21.50 6.80
C LEU A 135 -7.57 20.13 6.18
N TYR A 136 -7.77 19.94 4.88
CA TYR A 136 -7.25 18.74 4.24
C TYR A 136 -5.73 18.82 4.23
N ASP A 137 -5.10 17.74 4.68
CA ASP A 137 -3.65 17.66 4.69
C ASP A 137 -3.10 17.69 3.26
N ASP A 138 -1.93 18.31 3.09
CA ASP A 138 -1.18 18.40 1.84
C ASP A 138 0.12 17.60 2.01
N PHE A 139 0.21 16.45 1.33
CA PHE A 139 1.35 15.56 1.47
C PHE A 139 1.67 14.78 0.19
N VAL A 140 2.87 14.21 0.13
CA VAL A 140 3.34 13.43 -1.01
C VAL A 140 3.57 11.97 -0.62
N TRP A 141 2.97 11.03 -1.32
CA TRP A 141 3.38 9.62 -1.28
C TRP A 141 4.65 9.44 -2.10
N ARG A 142 5.72 8.98 -1.44
CA ARG A 142 7.08 8.87 -2.00
C ARG A 142 7.51 7.47 -2.40
N ARG A 143 7.15 6.47 -1.59
CA ARG A 143 7.63 5.09 -1.78
C ARG A 143 6.62 4.05 -1.31
N LEU A 144 6.61 2.93 -2.00
CA LEU A 144 6.00 1.67 -1.58
C LEU A 144 7.06 0.57 -1.66
N SER A 145 7.29 -0.13 -0.55
CA SER A 145 8.21 -1.26 -0.47
C SER A 145 7.51 -2.45 0.19
N LEU A 146 8.05 -3.65 -0.03
CA LEU A 146 7.62 -4.88 0.61
C LEU A 146 8.79 -5.47 1.39
N LEU A 147 8.52 -5.97 2.59
CA LEU A 147 9.48 -6.66 3.44
C LEU A 147 8.92 -8.05 3.79
N ALA A 148 9.65 -9.10 3.44
CA ALA A 148 9.36 -10.47 3.85
C ALA A 148 10.52 -11.02 4.69
N GLU A 149 10.22 -11.57 5.85
CA GLU A 149 11.22 -12.12 6.76
C GLU A 149 11.52 -13.61 6.49
N ASN A 150 10.56 -14.32 5.86
CA ASN A 150 10.55 -15.79 5.84
C ASN A 150 10.52 -16.41 4.43
N PHE A 151 10.43 -15.61 3.36
CA PHE A 151 10.42 -16.12 1.99
C PHE A 151 11.06 -15.16 0.99
N GLU A 152 11.60 -15.74 -0.08
CA GLU A 152 12.10 -14.99 -1.23
C GLU A 152 10.96 -14.65 -2.19
N PHE A 153 10.98 -13.43 -2.70
CA PHE A 153 9.93 -12.93 -3.59
C PHE A 153 10.46 -11.90 -4.59
N PHE A 154 9.61 -11.59 -5.56
CA PHE A 154 9.74 -10.46 -6.46
C PHE A 154 8.45 -9.65 -6.41
N ALA A 155 8.55 -8.32 -6.31
CA ALA A 155 7.39 -7.44 -6.34
C ALA A 155 7.54 -6.41 -7.46
N SER A 156 6.46 -6.13 -8.17
CA SER A 156 6.44 -5.18 -9.28
C SER A 156 5.19 -4.34 -9.29
N LEU A 157 5.30 -3.08 -9.74
CA LEU A 157 4.16 -2.21 -9.94
C LEU A 157 3.28 -2.74 -11.10
N GLY A 158 1.96 -2.72 -10.89
CA GLY A 158 0.96 -3.19 -11.84
C GLY A 158 0.52 -4.64 -11.61
N PHE A 159 -0.58 -5.02 -12.27
CA PHE A 159 -1.01 -6.42 -12.36
C PHE A 159 -0.32 -7.08 -13.54
N THR A 160 0.57 -8.02 -13.25
CA THR A 160 1.23 -8.82 -14.28
C THR A 160 0.42 -10.09 -14.57
N SER A 161 0.44 -10.50 -15.83
CA SER A 161 -0.15 -11.76 -16.32
C SER A 161 0.63 -12.97 -15.84
#